data_AF-A0A1V5K5Y3-F1
#
_entry.id   AF-A0A1V5K5Y3-F1
#
_cell.length_a   1.000
_cell.length_b   1.000
_cell.length_c   1.000
_cell.angle_alpha   90.00
_cell.angle_beta   90.00
_cell.angle_gamma   90.00
#
_symmetry.space_group_name_H-M   'P 1'
#
loop_
_entity.id
_entity.type
_entity.pdbx_description
1 polymer ?
#
loop_
_entity_poly.entity_id
_entity_poly.type
_entity_poly.pdbx_seq_one_letter_code
_entity_poly.pdbx_strand_id
1 'polypeptide(L)'
;MIQMQTILDVADNSGARKIMAIRTIGQGKSYAEIGDVVRASVKEAQPRGLVKKGDVVRAVVVRTAKSIRRADGSYLRFDHNAAVIIDDDNNPRGTRIFGPVARELRDKVVYAPTQGRYRVYIIDEAHMLTTHAFNALLKTLEEPPAHAVFVLATTQAESILPTIVSRCQRFDFNRLTVADLAAHIKKVAASQSIKIHPDAARLIARRADGSARDALGLLEQAAAWSDDITEATVAEMLGSSREESLVRFADAVADNDAGAVFALIQEQVDAGADLRQFTSDLIGHFRNLLVAKEAPGRPDLLDLGEGAFVTLGKQSARFSRARLIDALTALSRAEVQLKRAANLRVCLEIAAVGLCLPEEGDAARV
;
A
#
# COMPACT_ATOMS: atom_id res chain seq x y z
N MET A 1 13.28 -12.66 23.95
CA MET A 1 14.24 -13.58 23.32
C MET A 1 13.75 -15.00 23.47
N ILE A 2 13.73 -15.76 22.38
CA ILE A 2 13.30 -17.15 22.27
C ILE A 2 14.52 -17.96 21.88
N GLN A 3 14.92 -18.90 22.73
CA GLN A 3 16.05 -19.80 22.45
C GLN A 3 15.55 -21.17 22.00
N MET A 4 16.45 -22.03 21.54
CA MET A 4 16.13 -23.43 21.29
C MET A 4 15.50 -24.06 22.54
N GLN A 5 14.57 -24.99 22.33
CA GLN A 5 13.76 -25.66 23.35
C GLN A 5 12.78 -24.76 24.13
N THR A 6 12.73 -23.46 23.84
CA THR A 6 11.70 -22.58 24.42
C THR A 6 10.32 -23.04 23.96
N ILE A 7 9.40 -23.22 24.92
CA ILE A 7 7.99 -23.48 24.64
C ILE A 7 7.29 -22.14 24.38
N LEU A 8 6.55 -22.09 23.28
CA LEU A 8 5.69 -20.98 22.91
C LEU A 8 4.26 -21.45 22.81
N ASP A 9 3.36 -20.62 23.29
CA ASP A 9 1.93 -20.77 23.02
C ASP A 9 1.65 -20.48 21.55
N VAL A 10 0.73 -21.23 20.94
CA VAL A 10 0.29 -20.95 19.58
C VAL A 10 -0.92 -20.03 19.63
N ALA A 11 -0.75 -18.84 19.07
CA ALA A 11 -1.75 -17.77 19.07
C ALA A 11 -2.50 -17.67 17.72
N ASP A 12 -2.96 -18.82 17.18
CA ASP A 12 -3.76 -18.89 15.96
C ASP A 12 -4.81 -20.02 16.04
N ASN A 13 -5.63 -20.20 14.98
CA ASN A 13 -6.59 -21.30 14.89
C ASN A 13 -6.08 -22.52 14.10
N SER A 14 -4.76 -22.73 14.03
CA SER A 14 -4.17 -23.93 13.42
C SER A 14 -4.55 -25.21 14.17
N GLY A 15 -5.02 -25.08 15.42
CA GLY A 15 -5.32 -26.18 16.32
C GLY A 15 -4.12 -26.65 17.14
N ALA A 16 -2.91 -26.14 16.91
CA ALA A 16 -1.83 -26.27 17.89
C ALA A 16 -2.12 -25.42 19.13
N ARG A 17 -1.67 -25.89 20.29
CA ARG A 17 -1.72 -25.16 21.57
C ARG A 17 -0.32 -24.73 22.01
N LYS A 18 0.67 -25.62 21.86
CA LYS A 18 2.06 -25.35 22.22
C LYS A 18 3.01 -25.87 21.15
N ILE A 19 4.03 -25.08 20.86
CA ILE A 19 5.15 -25.44 20.00
C ILE A 19 6.46 -25.26 20.77
N MET A 20 7.48 -26.03 20.40
CA MET A 20 8.82 -25.91 20.95
C MET A 20 9.76 -25.44 19.86
N ALA A 21 10.45 -24.32 20.08
CA ALA A 21 11.44 -23.81 19.13
C ALA A 21 12.58 -24.82 18.96
N ILE A 22 12.83 -25.23 17.72
CA ILE A 22 13.93 -26.13 17.34
C ILE A 22 15.10 -25.30 16.81
N ARG A 23 14.81 -24.27 15.99
CA ARG A 23 15.83 -23.47 15.31
C ARG A 23 15.30 -22.09 14.95
N THR A 24 16.14 -21.07 15.04
CA THR A 24 15.87 -19.73 14.53
C THR A 24 16.19 -19.66 13.03
N ILE A 25 15.31 -19.01 12.25
CA ILE A 25 15.49 -18.83 10.81
C ILE A 25 15.85 -17.36 10.57
N GLY A 26 17.07 -17.10 10.06
CA GLY A 26 17.53 -15.76 9.73
C GLY A 26 18.59 -15.20 10.69
N GLN A 27 19.60 -14.56 10.08
CA GLN A 27 20.68 -13.74 10.67
C GLN A 27 21.39 -14.25 11.93
N GLY A 28 22.24 -15.28 11.83
CA GLY A 28 23.41 -15.51 12.71
C GLY A 28 23.24 -15.50 14.25
N LYS A 29 22.01 -15.33 14.77
CA LYS A 29 21.67 -15.12 16.16
C LYS A 29 21.23 -16.45 16.76
N SER A 30 21.69 -16.72 17.98
CA SER A 30 21.31 -17.91 18.76
C SER A 30 19.92 -17.81 19.39
N TYR A 31 19.20 -16.72 19.16
CA TYR A 31 17.88 -16.44 19.72
C TYR A 31 17.01 -15.66 18.73
N ALA A 32 15.69 -15.76 18.89
CA ALA A 32 14.68 -15.03 18.12
C ALA A 32 13.99 -13.94 18.97
N GLU A 33 13.59 -12.86 18.33
CA GLU A 33 12.82 -11.74 18.87
C GLU A 33 11.42 -11.66 18.24
N ILE A 34 10.60 -10.70 18.67
CA ILE A 34 9.29 -10.49 18.07
C ILE A 34 9.49 -10.13 16.59
N GLY A 35 8.79 -10.83 15.69
CA GLY A 35 8.92 -10.71 14.24
C GLY A 35 9.79 -11.79 13.61
N ASP A 36 10.69 -12.42 14.36
CA ASP A 36 11.56 -13.46 13.81
C ASP A 36 10.80 -14.77 13.58
N VAL A 37 11.23 -15.52 12.56
CA VAL A 37 10.68 -16.84 12.23
C VAL A 37 11.51 -17.94 12.91
N VAL A 38 10.83 -18.91 13.50
CA VAL A 38 11.44 -20.12 14.07
C VAL A 38 10.86 -21.38 13.41
N ARG A 39 11.71 -22.40 13.24
CA ARG A 39 11.21 -23.78 13.09
C ARG A 39 10.88 -24.32 14.46
N ALA A 40 9.69 -24.90 14.60
CA ALA A 40 9.21 -25.41 15.87
C ALA A 40 8.53 -26.78 15.71
N SER A 41 8.57 -27.61 16.76
CA SER A 41 7.84 -28.88 16.83
C SER A 41 6.55 -28.68 17.62
N VAL A 42 5.42 -29.11 17.08
CA VAL A 42 4.12 -29.06 17.76
C VAL A 42 4.11 -30.07 18.91
N LYS A 43 3.93 -29.58 20.14
CA LYS A 43 3.91 -30.40 21.37
C LYS A 43 2.52 -30.75 21.85
N GLU A 44 1.58 -29.83 21.66
CA GLU A 44 0.17 -30.02 22.01
C GLU A 44 -0.69 -29.50 20.85
N ALA A 45 -1.67 -30.29 20.42
CA ALA A 45 -2.61 -29.95 19.35
C ALA A 45 -3.99 -30.56 19.59
N GLN A 46 -5.02 -29.94 19.03
CA GLN A 46 -6.38 -30.42 19.05
C GLN A 46 -6.59 -31.57 18.04
N PRO A 47 -7.46 -32.55 18.31
CA PRO A 47 -7.64 -33.74 17.46
C PRO A 47 -8.06 -33.49 16.00
N ARG A 48 -8.68 -32.34 15.72
CA ARG A 48 -9.16 -31.92 14.38
C ARG A 48 -8.52 -30.60 13.91
N GLY A 49 -7.33 -30.27 14.42
CA GLY A 49 -6.57 -29.11 13.97
C GLY A 49 -5.97 -29.29 12.58
N LEU A 50 -5.55 -28.18 11.96
CA LEU A 50 -4.77 -28.14 10.72
C LEU A 50 -3.36 -28.75 10.89
N VAL A 51 -2.90 -28.91 12.14
CA VAL A 51 -1.61 -29.50 12.51
C VAL A 51 -1.77 -30.52 13.63
N LYS A 52 -0.87 -31.51 13.66
CA LYS A 52 -0.85 -32.62 14.62
C LYS A 52 0.35 -32.52 15.56
N LYS A 53 0.25 -33.18 16.71
CA LYS A 53 1.38 -33.33 17.62
C LYS A 53 2.53 -34.07 16.92
N GLY A 54 3.73 -33.50 16.99
CA GLY A 54 4.92 -34.01 16.31
C GLY A 54 5.29 -33.26 15.04
N ASP A 55 4.34 -32.58 14.40
CA ASP A 55 4.59 -31.83 13.18
C ASP A 55 5.67 -30.76 13.39
N VAL A 56 6.52 -30.58 12.37
CA VAL A 56 7.48 -29.46 12.33
C VAL A 56 6.87 -28.35 11.51
N VAL A 57 6.79 -27.17 12.09
CA VAL A 57 6.14 -25.99 11.52
C VAL A 57 7.07 -24.79 11.50
N ARG A 58 6.79 -23.84 10.60
CA ARG A 58 7.36 -22.49 10.66
C ARG A 58 6.43 -21.61 11.47
N ALA A 59 6.97 -20.77 12.35
CA ALA A 59 6.16 -19.87 13.16
C ALA A 59 6.87 -18.53 13.38
N VAL A 60 6.11 -17.43 13.32
CA VAL A 60 6.60 -16.09 13.64
C VAL A 60 6.39 -15.84 15.13
N VAL A 61 7.42 -15.38 15.83
CA VAL A 61 7.31 -14.99 17.24
C VAL A 61 6.52 -13.68 17.33
N VAL A 62 5.38 -13.70 18.04
CA VAL A 62 4.50 -12.53 18.17
C VAL A 62 4.51 -11.93 19.57
N ARG A 63 4.90 -12.70 20.58
CA ARG A 63 5.03 -12.23 21.97
C ARG A 63 6.24 -12.85 22.64
N THR A 64 6.90 -12.09 23.50
CA THR A 64 7.96 -12.59 24.38
C THR A 64 7.71 -12.20 25.82
N ALA A 65 7.90 -13.14 26.75
CA ALA A 65 7.81 -12.90 28.19
C ALA A 65 8.97 -12.06 28.73
N LYS A 66 10.10 -12.02 28.01
CA LYS A 66 11.20 -11.11 28.29
C LYS A 66 10.76 -9.67 28.00
N SER A 67 11.00 -8.77 28.93
CA SER A 67 10.70 -7.34 28.76
C SER A 67 11.52 -6.72 27.63
N ILE A 68 10.86 -5.86 26.86
CA ILE A 68 11.46 -5.06 25.80
C ILE A 68 11.41 -3.61 26.26
N ARG A 69 12.56 -2.95 26.31
CA ARG A 69 12.64 -1.52 26.61
C ARG A 69 12.35 -0.74 25.33
N ARG A 70 11.38 0.18 25.38
CA ARG A 70 11.04 1.09 24.29
C ARG A 70 11.92 2.35 24.35
N ALA A 71 12.01 3.07 23.23
CA ALA A 71 12.83 4.27 23.11
C ALA A 71 12.40 5.40 24.07
N ASP A 72 11.12 5.42 24.47
CA ASP A 72 10.54 6.34 25.45
C ASP A 72 10.85 5.97 26.92
N GLY A 73 11.62 4.89 27.14
CA GLY A 73 11.97 4.40 28.47
C GLY A 73 10.95 3.45 29.10
N SER A 74 9.78 3.25 28.48
CA SER A 74 8.78 2.30 28.95
C SER A 74 9.18 0.84 28.66
N TYR A 75 8.61 -0.12 29.39
CA TYR A 75 8.85 -1.55 29.19
C TYR A 75 7.59 -2.25 28.69
N LEU A 76 7.71 -2.99 27.60
CA LEU A 76 6.68 -3.90 27.10
C LEU A 76 7.00 -5.31 27.56
N ARG A 77 6.11 -5.94 28.34
CA ARG A 77 6.25 -7.32 28.81
C ARG A 77 4.94 -8.06 28.60
N PHE A 78 5.03 -9.30 28.13
CA PHE A 78 3.90 -10.22 28.06
C PHE A 78 4.06 -11.31 29.14
N ASP A 79 2.95 -11.93 29.54
CA ASP A 79 2.99 -13.01 30.54
C ASP A 79 3.60 -14.29 29.97
N HIS A 80 3.39 -14.53 28.66
CA HIS A 80 3.81 -15.75 27.97
C HIS A 80 4.46 -15.45 26.61
N ASN A 81 5.34 -16.38 26.18
CA ASN A 81 5.88 -16.40 24.83
C ASN A 81 4.83 -16.97 23.88
N ALA A 82 4.62 -16.35 22.71
CA ALA A 82 3.68 -16.87 21.73
C ALA A 82 4.18 -16.70 20.31
N ALA A 83 3.70 -17.59 19.44
CA ALA A 83 3.98 -17.57 18.02
C ALA A 83 2.73 -17.89 17.19
N VAL A 84 2.74 -17.48 15.92
CA VAL A 84 1.72 -17.79 14.92
C VAL A 84 2.33 -18.69 13.86
N ILE A 85 1.66 -19.79 13.53
CA ILE A 85 2.14 -20.74 12.52
C ILE A 85 1.90 -20.16 11.13
N ILE A 86 2.95 -20.21 10.31
CA ILE A 86 2.95 -19.72 8.93
C ILE A 86 3.23 -20.86 7.94
N ASP A 87 2.79 -20.67 6.70
CA ASP A 87 3.15 -21.51 5.55
C ASP A 87 4.48 -21.08 4.93
N ASP A 88 4.81 -21.68 3.78
CA ASP A 88 6.09 -21.43 3.13
C ASP A 88 6.20 -20.03 2.50
N ASP A 89 5.06 -19.46 2.12
CA ASP A 89 4.89 -18.10 1.58
C ASP A 89 4.75 -17.04 2.69
N ASN A 90 5.06 -17.39 3.94
CA ASN A 90 4.94 -16.56 5.14
C ASN A 90 3.51 -16.12 5.49
N ASN A 91 2.49 -16.81 4.97
CA ASN A 91 1.12 -16.52 5.33
C ASN A 91 0.68 -17.29 6.59
N PRO A 92 -0.12 -16.69 7.48
CA PRO A 92 -0.63 -17.40 8.65
C PRO A 92 -1.53 -18.59 8.27
N ARG A 93 -1.21 -19.80 8.77
CA ARG A 93 -1.99 -21.02 8.50
C ARG A 93 -3.31 -21.07 9.24
N GLY A 94 -3.36 -20.50 10.45
CA GLY A 94 -4.51 -20.57 11.35
C GLY A 94 -5.42 -19.34 11.37
N THR A 95 -5.18 -18.34 10.52
CA THR A 95 -5.85 -17.03 10.62
C THR A 95 -6.87 -16.77 9.52
N ARG A 96 -6.75 -17.43 8.37
CA ARG A 96 -7.62 -17.17 7.21
C ARG A 96 -8.85 -18.07 7.25
N ILE A 97 -10.01 -17.46 7.46
CA ILE A 97 -11.31 -18.08 7.21
C ILE A 97 -11.63 -17.90 5.73
N PHE A 98 -11.55 -18.98 4.95
CA PHE A 98 -12.03 -19.02 3.56
C PHE A 98 -13.41 -19.69 3.54
N GLY A 99 -14.49 -18.93 3.29
CA GLY A 99 -15.85 -19.48 3.28
C GLY A 99 -16.94 -18.42 3.54
N PRO A 100 -18.21 -18.81 3.72
CA PRO A 100 -19.30 -17.90 4.10
C PRO A 100 -19.10 -17.35 5.52
N VAL A 101 -18.27 -16.31 5.61
CA VAL A 101 -17.72 -15.64 6.80
C VAL A 101 -18.74 -15.45 7.92
N ALA A 102 -19.97 -15.07 7.59
CA ALA A 102 -21.00 -14.76 8.57
C ALA A 102 -21.52 -15.94 9.39
N ARG A 103 -21.62 -17.15 8.81
CA ARG A 103 -22.14 -18.31 9.54
C ARG A 103 -21.11 -18.81 10.54
N GLU A 104 -19.84 -18.88 10.11
CA GLU A 104 -18.74 -19.33 10.95
C GLU A 104 -18.38 -18.33 12.04
N LEU A 105 -18.47 -17.02 11.75
CA LEU A 105 -18.33 -15.97 12.77
C LEU A 105 -19.43 -16.10 13.83
N ARG A 106 -20.70 -16.20 13.43
CA ARG A 106 -21.81 -16.31 14.39
C ARG A 106 -21.66 -17.51 15.32
N ASP A 107 -21.33 -18.68 14.77
CA ASP A 107 -21.21 -19.90 15.57
C ASP A 107 -20.00 -19.86 16.52
N LYS A 108 -18.90 -19.19 16.12
CA LYS A 108 -17.66 -19.18 16.90
C LYS A 108 -17.57 -18.03 17.92
N VAL A 109 -18.28 -16.91 17.73
CA VAL A 109 -18.16 -15.71 18.60
C VAL A 109 -18.66 -15.96 20.03
N VAL A 110 -19.64 -16.84 20.20
CA VAL A 110 -20.20 -17.18 21.53
C VAL A 110 -19.15 -17.80 22.44
N TYR A 111 -18.16 -18.51 21.88
CA TYR A 111 -17.15 -19.19 22.68
C TYR A 111 -16.04 -18.24 23.13
N ALA A 112 -15.72 -18.33 24.42
CA ALA A 112 -14.59 -17.63 25.03
C ALA A 112 -13.26 -17.99 24.34
N PRO A 113 -12.29 -17.06 24.31
CA PRO A 113 -10.97 -17.32 23.74
C PRO A 113 -10.29 -18.50 24.42
N THR A 114 -9.67 -19.39 23.63
CA THR A 114 -8.89 -20.51 24.16
C THR A 114 -7.62 -20.04 24.88
N GLN A 115 -7.09 -18.87 24.50
CA GLN A 115 -5.97 -18.20 25.14
C GLN A 115 -6.15 -16.68 25.07
N GLY A 116 -5.73 -15.97 26.12
CA GLY A 116 -5.84 -14.52 26.23
C GLY A 116 -7.19 -14.04 26.75
N ARG A 117 -7.31 -12.72 26.97
CA ARG A 117 -8.53 -12.09 27.51
C ARG A 117 -9.59 -11.82 26.44
N TYR A 118 -9.15 -11.56 25.22
CA TYR A 118 -10.01 -11.18 24.11
C TYR A 118 -9.79 -12.07 22.89
N ARG A 119 -10.85 -12.25 22.11
CA ARG A 119 -10.87 -12.83 20.77
C ARG A 119 -11.16 -11.71 19.78
N VAL A 120 -10.15 -11.36 18.99
CA VAL A 120 -10.21 -10.24 18.04
C VAL A 120 -10.53 -10.77 16.64
N TYR A 121 -11.52 -10.17 16.00
CA TYR A 121 -11.96 -10.46 14.64
C TYR A 121 -11.63 -9.27 13.75
N ILE A 122 -10.68 -9.44 12.83
CA ILE A 122 -10.31 -8.42 11.85
C ILE A 122 -10.94 -8.83 10.52
N ILE A 123 -11.85 -8.00 10.03
CA ILE A 123 -12.49 -8.18 8.72
C ILE A 123 -11.94 -7.09 7.81
N ASP A 124 -11.06 -7.49 6.90
CA ASP A 124 -10.54 -6.62 5.86
C ASP A 124 -11.53 -6.52 4.69
N GLU A 125 -11.53 -5.38 4.01
CA GLU A 125 -12.47 -5.02 2.95
C GLU A 125 -13.93 -5.36 3.29
N ALA A 126 -14.38 -4.90 4.46
CA ALA A 126 -15.71 -5.18 4.99
C ALA A 126 -16.85 -4.82 4.02
N HIS A 127 -16.64 -3.85 3.12
CA HIS A 127 -17.62 -3.49 2.08
C HIS A 127 -17.94 -4.64 1.10
N MET A 128 -17.09 -5.66 1.02
CA MET A 128 -17.29 -6.85 0.19
C MET A 128 -18.22 -7.88 0.86
N LEU A 129 -18.60 -7.68 2.13
CA LEU A 129 -19.56 -8.55 2.80
C LEU A 129 -20.96 -8.41 2.19
N THR A 130 -21.62 -9.55 1.98
CA THR A 130 -23.01 -9.56 1.52
C THR A 130 -23.94 -8.97 2.58
N THR A 131 -25.09 -8.43 2.17
CA THR A 131 -26.11 -7.91 3.10
C THR A 131 -26.57 -8.97 4.11
N HIS A 132 -26.67 -10.23 3.68
CA HIS A 132 -26.97 -11.35 4.57
C HIS A 132 -25.87 -11.53 5.62
N ALA A 133 -24.60 -11.38 5.24
CA ALA A 133 -23.48 -11.49 6.16
C ALA A 133 -23.47 -10.35 7.20
N PHE A 134 -23.74 -9.11 6.78
CA PHE A 134 -23.88 -7.99 7.71
C PHE A 134 -25.04 -8.18 8.69
N ASN A 135 -26.22 -8.56 8.19
CA ASN A 135 -27.38 -8.81 9.04
C ASN A 135 -27.13 -9.93 10.04
N ALA A 136 -26.30 -10.91 9.68
CA ALA A 136 -25.91 -11.96 10.60
C ALA A 136 -25.04 -11.46 11.75
N LEU A 137 -24.20 -10.46 11.50
CA LEU A 137 -23.30 -9.83 12.47
C LEU A 137 -23.99 -8.76 13.34
N LEU A 138 -25.08 -8.14 12.87
CA LEU A 138 -25.77 -7.06 13.59
C LEU A 138 -26.10 -7.43 15.05
N LYS A 139 -26.69 -8.61 15.28
CA LYS A 139 -27.04 -9.06 16.63
C LYS A 139 -25.80 -9.16 17.55
N THR A 140 -24.66 -9.57 16.98
CA THR A 140 -23.40 -9.71 17.70
C THR A 140 -22.69 -8.38 17.90
N LEU A 141 -22.88 -7.41 17.00
CA LEU A 141 -22.36 -6.05 17.15
C LEU A 141 -23.20 -5.20 18.12
N GLU A 142 -24.49 -5.50 18.26
CA GLU A 142 -25.39 -4.89 19.24
C GLU A 142 -25.05 -5.31 20.67
N GLU A 143 -24.86 -6.61 20.87
CA GLU A 143 -24.57 -7.20 22.18
C GLU A 143 -23.32 -8.08 22.07
N PRO A 144 -22.13 -7.47 21.88
CA PRO A 144 -20.90 -8.25 21.76
C PRO A 144 -20.58 -8.92 23.09
N PRO A 145 -20.20 -10.21 23.09
CA PRO A 145 -19.63 -10.84 24.27
C PRO A 145 -18.45 -10.03 24.79
N ALA A 146 -18.27 -9.94 26.12
CA ALA A 146 -17.22 -9.13 26.73
C ALA A 146 -15.80 -9.49 26.27
N HIS A 147 -15.59 -10.71 25.80
CA HIS A 147 -14.32 -11.18 25.24
C HIS A 147 -14.17 -10.93 23.74
N ALA A 148 -15.20 -10.52 23.01
CA ALA A 148 -15.16 -10.38 21.55
C ALA A 148 -14.86 -8.93 21.15
N VAL A 149 -13.88 -8.74 20.27
CA VAL A 149 -13.55 -7.43 19.70
C VAL A 149 -13.60 -7.54 18.18
N PHE A 150 -14.32 -6.62 17.52
CA PHE A 150 -14.41 -6.56 16.07
C PHE A 150 -13.66 -5.35 15.53
N VAL A 151 -12.86 -5.56 14.48
CA VAL A 151 -12.16 -4.53 13.72
C VAL A 151 -12.57 -4.69 12.26
N LEU A 152 -13.28 -3.70 11.73
CA LEU A 152 -13.72 -3.66 10.35
C LEU A 152 -12.84 -2.65 9.61
N ALA A 153 -12.14 -3.09 8.56
CA ALA A 153 -11.38 -2.23 7.67
C ALA A 153 -12.09 -2.16 6.31
N THR A 154 -12.15 -0.98 5.71
CA THR A 154 -12.74 -0.78 4.39
C THR A 154 -12.14 0.44 3.70
N THR A 155 -11.99 0.37 2.39
CA THR A 155 -11.66 1.51 1.52
C THR A 155 -12.90 2.30 1.06
N GLN A 156 -14.10 1.76 1.26
CA GLN A 156 -15.40 2.35 0.87
C GLN A 156 -16.32 2.38 2.08
N ALA A 157 -16.28 3.48 2.83
CA ALA A 157 -17.06 3.63 4.07
C ALA A 157 -18.56 3.82 3.79
N GLU A 158 -18.88 4.47 2.68
CA GLU A 158 -20.23 4.72 2.16
C GLU A 158 -20.97 3.44 1.76
N SER A 159 -20.24 2.38 1.43
CA SER A 159 -20.80 1.07 1.09
C SER A 159 -21.17 0.25 2.33
N ILE A 160 -20.76 0.69 3.53
CA ILE A 160 -21.12 0.03 4.78
C ILE A 160 -22.51 0.50 5.23
N LEU A 161 -23.36 -0.45 5.64
CA LEU A 161 -24.69 -0.13 6.13
C LEU A 161 -24.64 0.83 7.33
N PRO A 162 -25.45 1.91 7.35
CA PRO A 162 -25.47 2.87 8.46
C PRO A 162 -25.71 2.22 9.83
N THR A 163 -26.45 1.10 9.87
CA THR A 163 -26.70 0.31 11.08
C THR A 163 -25.43 -0.32 11.68
N ILE A 164 -24.44 -0.66 10.85
CA ILE A 164 -23.14 -1.15 11.30
C ILE A 164 -22.28 0.00 11.79
N VAL A 165 -22.22 1.08 11.01
CA VAL A 165 -21.43 2.29 11.34
C VAL A 165 -21.87 2.86 12.69
N SER A 166 -23.17 2.91 12.98
CA SER A 166 -23.69 3.45 14.25
C SER A 166 -23.34 2.61 15.48
N ARG A 167 -22.87 1.37 15.30
CA ARG A 167 -22.48 0.43 16.37
C ARG A 167 -20.97 0.24 16.45
N CYS A 168 -20.20 0.95 15.62
CA CYS A 168 -18.75 0.88 15.57
C CYS A 168 -18.14 2.23 15.97
N GLN A 169 -16.97 2.19 16.61
CA GLN A 169 -16.14 3.38 16.72
C GLN A 169 -15.42 3.60 15.38
N ARG A 170 -15.71 4.70 14.71
CA ARG A 170 -15.12 5.04 13.42
C ARG A 170 -13.78 5.75 13.61
N PHE A 171 -12.78 5.25 12.90
CA PHE A 171 -11.47 5.88 12.75
C PHE A 171 -11.20 6.08 11.26
N ASP A 172 -11.06 7.33 10.84
CA ASP A 172 -10.73 7.68 9.46
C ASP A 172 -9.22 7.85 9.32
N PHE A 173 -8.62 7.06 8.42
CA PHE A 173 -7.20 7.16 8.07
C PHE A 173 -7.07 7.96 6.78
N ASN A 174 -6.48 9.15 6.89
CA ASN A 174 -6.17 9.96 5.71
C ASN A 174 -4.86 9.50 5.06
N ARG A 175 -4.69 9.83 3.78
CA ARG A 175 -3.40 9.66 3.09
C ARG A 175 -2.30 10.40 3.82
N LEU A 176 -1.13 9.78 3.92
CA LEU A 176 0.05 10.42 4.51
C LEU A 176 0.56 11.53 3.59
N THR A 177 1.03 12.62 4.19
CA THR A 177 1.72 13.67 3.42
C THR A 177 3.06 13.15 2.89
N VAL A 178 3.57 13.76 1.82
CA VAL A 178 4.89 13.43 1.28
C VAL A 178 5.97 13.60 2.35
N ALA A 179 5.86 14.63 3.19
CA ALA A 179 6.79 14.89 4.28
C ALA A 179 6.76 13.79 5.36
N ASP A 180 5.57 13.40 5.84
CA ASP A 180 5.41 12.34 6.84
C ASP A 180 5.91 11.00 6.31
N LEU A 181 5.59 10.69 5.05
CA LEU A 181 5.98 9.45 4.40
C LEU A 181 7.49 9.40 4.16
N ALA A 182 8.12 10.50 3.72
CA ALA A 182 9.57 10.59 3.59
C ALA A 182 10.29 10.44 4.94
N ALA A 183 9.74 11.03 6.02
CA ALA A 183 10.27 10.84 7.37
C ALA A 183 10.13 9.37 7.83
N HIS A 184 9.00 8.73 7.51
CA HIS A 184 8.78 7.32 7.80
C HIS A 184 9.75 6.41 7.06
N ILE A 185 9.96 6.62 5.75
CA ILE A 185 10.94 5.90 4.93
C ILE A 185 12.34 6.00 5.55
N LYS A 186 12.80 7.21 5.91
CA LYS A 186 14.10 7.41 6.54
C LYS A 186 14.25 6.64 7.86
N LYS A 187 13.19 6.66 8.68
CA LYS A 187 13.18 5.92 9.96
C LYS A 187 13.31 4.41 9.73
N VAL A 188 12.58 3.85 8.77
CA VAL A 188 12.65 2.42 8.45
C VAL A 188 14.01 2.07 7.84
N ALA A 189 14.51 2.86 6.89
CA ALA A 189 15.83 2.66 6.28
C ALA A 189 16.95 2.63 7.34
N ALA A 190 16.94 3.58 8.28
CA ALA A 190 17.90 3.61 9.39
C ALA A 190 17.84 2.36 10.27
N SER A 191 16.63 1.83 10.54
CA SER A 191 16.45 0.61 11.34
C SER A 191 16.98 -0.66 10.66
N GLN A 192 17.07 -0.64 9.32
CA GLN A 192 17.56 -1.75 8.51
C GLN A 192 18.97 -1.52 7.96
N SER A 193 19.67 -0.47 8.39
CA SER A 193 21.00 -0.08 7.90
C SER A 193 21.05 0.19 6.38
N ILE A 194 19.94 0.64 5.79
CA ILE A 194 19.84 1.05 4.39
C ILE A 194 20.26 2.52 4.27
N LYS A 195 21.19 2.84 3.36
CA LYS A 195 21.60 4.23 3.09
C LYS A 195 20.68 4.84 2.04
N ILE A 196 19.99 5.92 2.39
CA ILE A 196 19.08 6.64 1.49
C ILE A 196 19.23 8.15 1.63
N HIS A 197 19.34 8.85 0.50
CA HIS A 197 19.42 10.30 0.45
C HIS A 197 18.05 10.95 0.72
N PRO A 198 18.00 12.15 1.35
CA PRO A 198 16.75 12.88 1.58
C PRO A 198 15.87 13.07 0.34
N ASP A 199 16.48 13.33 -0.82
CA ASP A 199 15.76 13.55 -2.08
C ASP A 199 15.19 12.26 -2.65
N ALA A 200 15.93 11.15 -2.54
CA ALA A 200 15.46 9.82 -2.89
C ALA A 200 14.23 9.41 -2.07
N ALA A 201 14.26 9.64 -0.75
CA ALA A 201 13.13 9.36 0.13
C ALA A 201 11.89 10.21 -0.22
N ARG A 202 12.09 11.47 -0.62
CA ARG A 202 11.00 12.33 -1.12
C ARG A 202 10.43 11.83 -2.44
N LEU A 203 11.28 11.41 -3.38
CA LEU A 203 10.84 10.86 -4.66
C LEU A 203 10.00 9.58 -4.47
N ILE A 204 10.45 8.66 -3.63
CA ILE A 204 9.67 7.46 -3.25
C ILE A 204 8.33 7.85 -2.61
N ALA A 205 8.34 8.80 -1.67
CA ALA A 205 7.13 9.25 -0.98
C ALA A 205 6.11 9.87 -1.95
N ARG A 206 6.55 10.68 -2.92
CA ARG A 206 5.68 11.20 -3.98
C ARG A 206 5.07 10.07 -4.80
N ARG A 207 5.88 9.09 -5.20
CA ARG A 207 5.44 7.99 -6.05
C ARG A 207 4.42 7.08 -5.36
N ALA A 208 4.53 6.95 -4.05
CA ALA A 208 3.65 6.15 -3.22
C ALA A 208 2.29 6.80 -2.92
N ASP A 209 2.07 8.07 -3.30
CA ASP A 209 0.76 8.75 -3.21
C ASP A 209 0.09 8.63 -1.82
N GLY A 210 0.88 8.76 -0.76
CA GLY A 210 0.41 8.67 0.63
C GLY A 210 0.16 7.25 1.16
N SER A 211 0.46 6.20 0.38
CA SER A 211 0.45 4.80 0.81
C SER A 211 1.77 4.40 1.45
N ALA A 212 1.74 4.11 2.76
CA ALA A 212 2.92 3.61 3.48
C ALA A 212 3.40 2.25 2.93
N ARG A 213 2.46 1.40 2.49
CA ARG A 213 2.78 0.08 1.94
C ARG A 213 3.58 0.22 0.65
N ASP A 214 3.12 1.05 -0.28
CA ASP A 214 3.78 1.22 -1.58
C ASP A 214 5.13 1.92 -1.42
N ALA A 215 5.22 2.89 -0.52
CA ALA A 215 6.49 3.54 -0.19
C ALA A 215 7.55 2.56 0.33
N LEU A 216 7.17 1.67 1.25
CA LEU A 216 8.11 0.68 1.79
C LEU A 216 8.46 -0.39 0.75
N GLY A 217 7.52 -0.78 -0.11
CA GLY A 217 7.81 -1.68 -1.24
C GLY A 217 8.80 -1.06 -2.24
N LEU A 218 8.67 0.24 -2.54
CA LEU A 218 9.62 0.97 -3.38
C LEU A 218 10.99 1.14 -2.71
N LEU A 219 11.03 1.36 -1.39
CA LEU A 219 12.28 1.38 -0.63
C LEU A 219 13.01 0.03 -0.71
N GLU A 220 12.28 -1.08 -0.56
CA GLU A 220 12.83 -2.43 -0.66
C GLU A 220 13.39 -2.72 -2.06
N GLN A 221 12.67 -2.33 -3.11
CA GLN A 221 13.15 -2.42 -4.50
C GLN A 221 14.41 -1.57 -4.72
N ALA A 222 14.44 -0.34 -4.18
CA ALA A 222 15.60 0.54 -4.32
C ALA A 222 16.83 -0.01 -3.58
N ALA A 223 16.63 -0.61 -2.41
CA ALA A 223 17.68 -1.26 -1.64
C ALA A 223 18.22 -2.53 -2.32
N ALA A 224 17.41 -3.20 -3.15
CA ALA A 224 17.87 -4.31 -3.98
C ALA A 224 18.69 -3.83 -5.20
N TRP A 225 18.50 -2.59 -5.63
CA TRP A 225 19.17 -2.01 -6.81
C TRP A 225 20.54 -1.42 -6.49
N SER A 226 20.70 -0.78 -5.32
CA SER A 226 21.95 -0.13 -4.92
C SER A 226 22.09 -0.08 -3.39
N ASP A 227 23.33 -0.18 -2.90
CA ASP A 227 23.67 0.02 -1.49
C ASP A 227 23.57 1.50 -1.06
N ASP A 228 23.69 2.44 -2.00
CA ASP A 228 23.53 3.88 -1.78
C ASP A 228 22.38 4.42 -2.64
N ILE A 229 21.24 4.69 -2.00
CA ILE A 229 20.00 5.05 -2.67
C ILE A 229 19.94 6.57 -2.85
N THR A 230 20.32 7.02 -4.04
CA THR A 230 20.23 8.43 -4.47
C THR A 230 18.95 8.72 -5.25
N GLU A 231 18.64 10.00 -5.48
CA GLU A 231 17.49 10.37 -6.33
C GLU A 231 17.63 9.81 -7.74
N ALA A 232 18.85 9.85 -8.30
CA ALA A 232 19.14 9.29 -9.61
C ALA A 232 18.91 7.77 -9.66
N THR A 233 19.32 7.04 -8.61
CA THR A 233 19.08 5.60 -8.50
C THR A 233 17.58 5.28 -8.48
N VAL A 234 16.81 6.04 -7.70
CA VAL A 234 15.35 5.86 -7.63
C VAL A 234 14.70 6.24 -8.97
N ALA A 235 15.15 7.31 -9.61
CA ALA A 235 14.66 7.72 -10.93
C ALA A 235 14.94 6.65 -11.99
N GLU A 236 16.15 6.10 -12.02
CA GLU A 236 16.54 5.00 -12.92
C GLU A 236 15.71 3.74 -12.67
N MET A 237 15.56 3.34 -11.41
CA MET A 237 14.73 2.20 -11.00
C MET A 237 13.25 2.39 -11.40
N LEU A 238 12.72 3.60 -11.24
CA LEU A 238 11.34 3.95 -11.61
C LEU A 238 11.19 4.22 -13.13
N GLY A 239 12.29 4.21 -13.87
CA GLY A 239 12.39 4.60 -15.27
C GLY A 239 12.51 6.12 -15.44
N SER A 240 13.74 6.61 -15.60
CA SER A 240 14.03 8.01 -15.95
C SER A 240 13.47 8.40 -17.33
N SER A 241 13.25 7.41 -18.19
CA SER A 241 12.51 7.55 -19.45
C SER A 241 11.08 8.05 -19.26
N ARG A 242 10.49 7.85 -18.08
CA ARG A 242 9.09 8.19 -17.82
C ARG A 242 8.89 9.70 -17.71
N GLU A 243 9.71 10.39 -16.93
CA GLU A 243 9.63 11.86 -16.81
C GLU A 243 9.92 12.54 -18.16
N GLU A 244 10.92 12.04 -18.89
CA GLU A 244 11.20 12.47 -20.26
C GLU A 244 10.01 12.24 -21.19
N SER A 245 9.33 11.09 -21.06
CA SER A 245 8.12 10.78 -21.83
C SER A 245 6.96 11.74 -21.52
N LEU A 246 6.78 12.15 -20.27
CA LEU A 246 5.75 13.13 -19.89
C LEU A 246 6.03 14.50 -20.49
N VAL A 247 7.30 14.93 -20.45
CA VAL A 247 7.74 16.19 -21.07
C VAL A 247 7.57 16.14 -22.58
N ARG A 248 8.05 15.08 -23.25
CA ARG A 248 7.90 14.87 -24.70
C ARG A 248 6.43 14.82 -25.11
N PHE A 249 5.57 14.21 -24.31
CA PHE A 249 4.13 14.15 -24.58
C PHE A 249 3.49 15.54 -24.50
N ALA A 250 3.79 16.30 -23.44
CA ALA A 250 3.30 17.66 -23.33
C ALA A 250 3.84 18.55 -24.47
N ASP A 251 5.10 18.39 -24.88
CA ASP A 251 5.66 19.13 -26.01
C ASP A 251 4.96 18.77 -27.33
N ALA A 252 4.71 17.48 -27.59
CA ALA A 252 3.97 17.04 -28.77
C ALA A 252 2.53 17.60 -28.80
N VAL A 253 1.86 17.63 -27.64
CA VAL A 253 0.54 18.28 -27.52
C VAL A 253 0.66 19.77 -27.82
N ALA A 254 1.64 20.48 -27.23
CA ALA A 254 1.84 21.91 -27.49
C ALA A 254 2.02 22.21 -28.99
N ASP A 255 2.74 21.33 -29.70
CA ASP A 255 3.01 21.42 -31.14
C ASP A 255 1.87 20.92 -32.04
N ASN A 256 0.75 20.45 -31.47
CA ASN A 256 -0.36 19.84 -32.20
C ASN A 256 0.07 18.58 -33.00
N ASP A 257 1.13 17.91 -32.58
CA ASP A 257 1.67 16.73 -33.27
C ASP A 257 1.01 15.45 -32.75
N ALA A 258 -0.15 15.12 -33.34
CA ALA A 258 -0.86 13.88 -33.04
C ALA A 258 -0.01 12.63 -33.38
N GLY A 259 0.87 12.70 -34.39
CA GLY A 259 1.74 11.59 -34.79
C GLY A 259 2.77 11.26 -33.72
N ALA A 260 3.42 12.28 -33.16
CA ALA A 260 4.34 12.13 -32.04
C ALA A 260 3.63 11.60 -30.78
N VAL A 261 2.39 12.04 -30.51
CA VAL A 261 1.57 11.51 -29.41
C VAL A 261 1.31 10.00 -29.57
N PHE A 262 0.92 9.54 -30.77
CA PHE A 262 0.75 8.11 -31.04
C PHE A 262 2.05 7.33 -30.85
N ALA A 263 3.17 7.85 -31.33
CA ALA A 263 4.48 7.21 -31.20
C ALA A 263 4.89 7.07 -29.73
N LEU A 264 4.65 8.09 -28.89
CA LEU A 264 4.94 8.05 -27.46
C LEU A 264 4.07 7.03 -26.72
N ILE A 265 2.77 6.93 -27.06
CA ILE A 265 1.90 5.91 -26.47
C ILE A 265 2.37 4.51 -26.89
N GLN A 266 2.77 4.32 -28.15
CA GLN A 266 3.33 3.07 -28.65
C GLN A 266 4.62 2.69 -27.90
N GLU A 267 5.52 3.65 -27.66
CA GLU A 267 6.76 3.47 -26.88
C GLU A 267 6.45 2.95 -25.47
N GLN A 268 5.42 3.50 -24.81
CA GLN A 268 4.98 3.00 -23.48
C GLN A 268 4.42 1.58 -23.54
N VAL A 269 3.66 1.26 -24.59
CA VAL A 269 3.10 -0.09 -24.79
C VAL A 269 4.22 -1.11 -25.04
N ASP A 270 5.19 -0.77 -25.89
CA ASP A 270 6.31 -1.65 -26.23
C ASP A 270 7.25 -1.86 -25.03
N ALA A 271 7.39 -0.85 -24.17
CA ALA A 271 8.09 -0.95 -22.89
C ALA A 271 7.31 -1.75 -21.82
N GLY A 272 6.08 -2.19 -22.10
CA GLY A 272 5.23 -2.91 -21.16
C GLY A 272 4.74 -2.07 -19.99
N ALA A 273 4.70 -0.74 -20.14
CA ALA A 273 4.28 0.18 -19.09
C ALA A 273 2.78 0.07 -18.80
N ASP A 274 2.39 0.30 -17.54
CA ASP A 274 0.98 0.43 -17.17
C ASP A 274 0.41 1.76 -17.66
N LEU A 275 -0.43 1.70 -18.69
CA LEU A 275 -1.09 2.88 -19.29
C LEU A 275 -2.00 3.63 -18.31
N ARG A 276 -2.57 2.96 -17.30
CA ARG A 276 -3.40 3.62 -16.28
C ARG A 276 -2.53 4.51 -15.42
N GLN A 277 -1.38 4.00 -14.99
CA GLN A 277 -0.42 4.79 -14.25
C GLN A 277 0.15 5.91 -15.13
N PHE A 278 0.51 5.64 -16.39
CA PHE A 278 1.02 6.66 -17.31
C PHE A 278 0.03 7.82 -17.49
N THR A 279 -1.27 7.51 -17.61
CA THR A 279 -2.34 8.52 -17.67
C THR A 279 -2.42 9.34 -16.39
N SER A 280 -2.33 8.69 -15.23
CA SER A 280 -2.31 9.37 -13.93
C SER A 280 -1.12 10.34 -13.81
N ASP A 281 0.05 9.93 -14.29
CA ASP A 281 1.25 10.77 -14.28
C ASP A 281 1.15 11.94 -15.25
N LEU A 282 0.52 11.76 -16.42
CA LEU A 282 0.19 12.86 -17.33
C LEU A 282 -0.73 13.88 -16.67
N ILE A 283 -1.77 13.44 -15.96
CA ILE A 283 -2.65 14.35 -15.19
C ILE A 283 -1.82 15.15 -14.17
N GLY A 284 -0.94 14.48 -13.42
CA GLY A 284 -0.01 15.13 -12.50
C GLY A 284 0.88 16.17 -13.18
N HIS A 285 1.46 15.84 -14.34
CA HIS A 285 2.32 16.73 -15.11
C HIS A 285 1.57 17.97 -15.61
N PHE A 286 0.41 17.80 -16.25
CA PHE A 286 -0.42 18.92 -16.71
C PHE A 286 -0.93 19.79 -15.56
N ARG A 287 -1.21 19.21 -14.39
CA ARG A 287 -1.55 19.96 -13.17
C ARG A 287 -0.37 20.81 -12.71
N ASN A 288 0.84 20.26 -12.77
CA ASN A 288 2.06 20.99 -12.41
C ASN A 288 2.34 22.14 -13.39
N LEU A 289 2.10 21.95 -14.69
CA LEU A 289 2.17 23.02 -15.69
C LEU A 289 1.17 24.14 -15.39
N LEU A 290 -0.07 23.81 -15.02
CA LEU A 290 -1.08 24.79 -14.65
C LEU A 290 -0.68 25.59 -13.39
N VAL A 291 -0.18 24.92 -12.36
CA VAL A 291 0.29 25.59 -11.14
C VAL A 291 1.50 26.48 -11.43
N ALA A 292 2.47 26.01 -12.22
CA ALA A 292 3.62 26.82 -12.61
C ALA A 292 3.22 28.09 -13.38
N LYS A 293 2.15 28.01 -14.19
CA LYS A 293 1.60 29.14 -14.95
C LYS A 293 0.85 30.14 -14.07
N GLU A 294 -0.02 29.66 -13.18
CA GLU A 294 -0.90 30.50 -12.35
C GLU A 294 -0.18 31.05 -11.10
N ALA A 295 0.86 30.36 -10.62
CA ALA A 295 1.60 30.71 -9.41
C ALA A 295 3.14 30.66 -9.61
N PRO A 296 3.71 31.52 -10.49
CA PRO A 296 5.12 31.46 -10.91
C PRO A 296 6.18 31.75 -9.83
N GLY A 297 5.78 32.02 -8.58
CA GLY A 297 6.67 32.25 -7.44
C GLY A 297 6.37 31.37 -6.22
N ARG A 298 5.61 30.29 -6.41
CA ARG A 298 5.18 29.38 -5.34
C ARG A 298 5.66 27.96 -5.61
N PRO A 299 6.99 27.71 -5.62
CA PRO A 299 7.51 26.37 -5.78
C PRO A 299 7.05 25.46 -4.65
N ASP A 300 6.67 25.99 -3.48
CA ASP A 300 6.08 25.24 -2.36
C ASP A 300 4.75 24.53 -2.70
N LEU A 301 4.05 24.93 -3.77
CA LEU A 301 2.82 24.27 -4.23
C LEU A 301 3.08 23.04 -5.12
N LEU A 302 4.33 22.88 -5.54
CA LEU A 302 4.83 21.76 -6.32
C LEU A 302 5.85 21.05 -5.43
N ASP A 303 5.63 19.79 -5.05
CA ASP A 303 6.60 19.02 -4.24
C ASP A 303 7.90 18.68 -5.04
N LEU A 304 8.41 19.63 -5.83
CA LEU A 304 9.49 19.54 -6.80
C LEU A 304 10.69 20.39 -6.36
N GLY A 305 11.89 20.03 -6.82
CA GLY A 305 13.09 20.85 -6.63
C GLY A 305 13.05 22.14 -7.45
N GLU A 306 13.80 23.16 -7.04
CA GLU A 306 13.85 24.48 -7.70
C GLU A 306 14.19 24.40 -9.21
N GLY A 307 15.08 23.47 -9.60
CA GLY A 307 15.45 23.27 -11.01
C GLY A 307 14.28 22.75 -11.88
N ALA A 308 13.46 21.85 -11.35
CA ALA A 308 12.31 21.31 -12.07
C ALA A 308 11.20 22.36 -12.27
N PHE A 309 11.05 23.27 -11.29
CA PHE A 309 10.10 24.39 -11.38
C PHE A 309 10.39 25.30 -12.58
N VAL A 310 11.67 25.61 -12.82
CA VAL A 310 12.08 26.47 -13.95
C VAL A 310 11.75 25.82 -15.30
N THR A 311 12.00 24.51 -15.44
CA THR A 311 11.69 23.76 -16.66
C THR A 311 10.18 23.70 -16.93
N LEU A 312 9.38 23.43 -15.89
CA LEU A 312 7.92 23.46 -15.99
C LEU A 312 7.40 24.85 -16.36
N GLY A 313 7.99 25.91 -15.80
CA GLY A 313 7.65 27.30 -16.14
C GLY A 313 7.82 27.56 -17.64
N LYS A 314 8.94 27.14 -18.22
CA LYS A 314 9.20 27.28 -19.68
C LYS A 314 8.21 26.49 -20.52
N GLN A 315 7.92 25.24 -20.15
CA GLN A 315 6.97 24.41 -20.88
C GLN A 315 5.54 24.97 -20.77
N SER A 316 5.13 25.44 -19.59
CA SER A 316 3.79 25.99 -19.35
C SER A 316 3.49 27.27 -20.15
N ALA A 317 4.53 28.00 -20.56
CA ALA A 317 4.41 29.17 -21.42
C ALA A 317 3.87 28.82 -22.83
N ARG A 318 4.05 27.57 -23.28
CA ARG A 318 3.59 27.09 -24.59
C ARG A 318 2.08 26.81 -24.64
N PHE A 319 1.41 26.79 -23.49
CA PHE A 319 -0.01 26.49 -23.37
C PHE A 319 -0.82 27.70 -22.94
N SER A 320 -2.04 27.85 -23.46
CA SER A 320 -3.03 28.75 -22.86
C SER A 320 -3.58 28.16 -21.57
N ARG A 321 -4.20 29.00 -20.73
CA ARG A 321 -4.91 28.53 -19.53
C ARG A 321 -6.06 27.58 -19.89
N ALA A 322 -6.83 27.91 -20.93
CA ALA A 322 -7.95 27.08 -21.39
C ALA A 322 -7.46 25.70 -21.80
N ARG A 323 -6.38 25.65 -22.58
CA ARG A 323 -5.77 24.40 -23.05
C ARG A 323 -5.33 23.46 -21.94
N LEU A 324 -4.72 23.99 -20.88
CA LEU A 324 -4.29 23.18 -19.72
C LEU A 324 -5.50 22.61 -18.96
N ILE A 325 -6.58 23.39 -18.83
CA ILE A 325 -7.82 22.95 -18.18
C ILE A 325 -8.51 21.87 -19.03
N ASP A 326 -8.56 22.05 -20.34
CA ASP A 326 -9.14 21.08 -21.28
C ASP A 326 -8.35 19.78 -21.27
N ALA A 327 -7.01 19.87 -21.28
CA ALA A 327 -6.14 18.70 -21.17
C ALA A 327 -6.36 17.92 -19.87
N LEU A 328 -6.42 18.60 -18.73
CA LEU A 328 -6.71 17.97 -17.44
C LEU A 328 -8.08 17.31 -17.42
N THR A 329 -9.09 17.95 -18.00
CA THR A 329 -10.46 17.43 -18.05
C THR A 329 -10.54 16.18 -18.93
N ALA A 330 -9.93 16.21 -20.11
CA ALA A 330 -9.89 15.10 -21.06
C ALA A 330 -9.10 13.90 -20.51
N LEU A 331 -7.93 14.14 -19.91
CA LEU A 331 -7.11 13.08 -19.30
C LEU A 331 -7.80 12.47 -18.07
N SER A 332 -8.44 13.28 -17.21
CA SER A 332 -9.20 12.78 -16.06
C SER A 332 -10.39 11.93 -16.49
N ARG A 333 -11.08 12.32 -17.57
CA ARG A 333 -12.14 11.52 -18.18
C ARG A 333 -11.59 10.20 -18.73
N ALA A 334 -10.45 10.25 -19.41
CA ALA A 334 -9.78 9.06 -19.93
C ALA A 334 -9.38 8.10 -18.80
N GLU A 335 -8.84 8.59 -17.68
CA GLU A 335 -8.46 7.78 -16.52
C GLU A 335 -9.65 6.97 -15.97
N VAL A 336 -10.83 7.59 -15.87
CA VAL A 336 -12.06 6.90 -15.45
C VAL A 336 -12.48 5.84 -16.47
N GLN A 337 -12.38 6.13 -17.76
CA GLN A 337 -12.75 5.19 -18.83
C GLN A 337 -11.79 4.01 -18.90
N LEU A 338 -10.48 4.24 -18.75
CA LEU A 338 -9.44 3.21 -18.70
C LEU A 338 -9.73 2.18 -17.62
N LYS A 339 -10.37 2.56 -16.50
CA LYS A 339 -10.75 1.60 -15.46
C LYS A 339 -11.64 0.46 -15.96
N ARG A 340 -12.49 0.73 -16.96
CA ARG A 340 -13.51 -0.18 -17.49
C ARG A 340 -13.30 -0.57 -18.96
N ALA A 341 -12.30 0.00 -19.64
CA ALA A 341 -12.10 -0.19 -21.07
C ALA A 341 -11.55 -1.59 -21.40
N ALA A 342 -12.07 -2.19 -22.47
CA ALA A 342 -11.55 -3.45 -23.01
C ALA A 342 -10.19 -3.26 -23.72
N ASN A 343 -9.95 -2.07 -24.29
CA ASN A 343 -8.68 -1.72 -24.92
C ASN A 343 -8.20 -0.38 -24.35
N LEU A 344 -7.21 -0.46 -23.45
CA LEU A 344 -6.64 0.70 -22.75
C LEU A 344 -5.95 1.67 -23.71
N ARG A 345 -5.21 1.13 -24.68
CA ARG A 345 -4.45 1.91 -25.66
C ARG A 345 -5.37 2.83 -26.46
N VAL A 346 -6.41 2.27 -27.08
CA VAL A 346 -7.35 3.03 -27.92
C VAL A 346 -8.03 4.14 -27.11
N CYS A 347 -8.39 3.86 -25.85
CA CYS A 347 -9.02 4.84 -24.97
C CYS A 347 -8.10 6.04 -24.71
N LEU A 348 -6.81 5.80 -24.45
CA LEU A 348 -5.83 6.85 -24.22
C LEU A 348 -5.52 7.62 -25.51
N GLU A 349 -5.33 6.91 -26.63
CA GLU A 349 -5.05 7.51 -27.95
C GLU A 349 -6.14 8.50 -28.37
N ILE A 350 -7.42 8.13 -28.23
CA ILE A 350 -8.54 9.02 -28.57
C ILE A 350 -8.51 10.30 -27.72
N ALA A 351 -8.29 10.16 -26.41
CA ALA A 351 -8.22 11.32 -25.52
C ALA A 351 -7.04 12.23 -25.86
N ALA A 352 -5.88 11.62 -26.14
CA ALA A 352 -4.63 12.32 -26.42
C ALA A 352 -4.65 13.08 -27.76
N VAL A 353 -5.22 12.49 -28.82
CA VAL A 353 -5.38 13.16 -30.12
C VAL A 353 -6.32 14.36 -30.00
N GLY A 354 -7.37 14.26 -29.18
CA GLY A 354 -8.26 15.39 -28.90
C GLY A 354 -7.55 16.61 -28.34
N LEU A 355 -6.41 16.43 -27.65
CA LEU A 355 -5.59 17.53 -27.10
C LEU A 355 -4.77 18.28 -28.15
N CYS A 356 -4.54 17.64 -29.31
CA CYS A 356 -3.77 18.19 -30.43
C CYS A 356 -4.65 19.00 -31.39
N LEU A 357 -5.95 19.10 -31.13
CA LEU A 357 -6.84 19.95 -31.92
C LEU A 357 -6.56 21.43 -31.61
N PRO A 358 -6.51 22.31 -32.63
CA PRO A 358 -6.31 23.73 -32.41
C PRO A 358 -7.47 24.34 -31.62
N GLU A 359 -7.18 25.35 -30.80
CA GLU A 359 -8.21 26.10 -30.07
C GLU A 359 -9.17 26.76 -31.08
N GLU A 360 -10.48 26.77 -30.79
CA GLU A 360 -11.51 27.37 -31.66
C GLU A 360 -11.29 28.88 -31.97
N GLY A 361 -10.29 29.52 -31.34
CA GLY A 361 -9.85 30.88 -31.66
C GLY A 361 -8.76 31.02 -32.74
N ASP A 362 -8.04 29.95 -33.11
CA ASP A 362 -6.96 29.98 -34.11
C ASP A 362 -7.47 29.72 -35.54
N ALA A 363 -8.65 29.10 -35.68
CA ALA A 363 -9.29 28.87 -36.99
C ALA A 363 -9.81 30.15 -37.67
N ALA A 364 -9.80 31.29 -36.98
CA ALA A 364 -10.25 32.59 -37.49
C ALA A 364 -9.11 33.50 -38.00
N ARG A 365 -7.87 32.99 -38.09
CA ARG A 365 -6.69 33.78 -38.52
C ARG A 365 -5.94 33.21 -39.73
N VAL A 366 -6.56 32.34 -40.52
CA VAL A 366 -6.01 31.88 -41.82
C VAL A 366 -6.80 32.46 -42.96
#